data_AF-A0A4Y2J0P6-F1
#
_entry.id   AF-A0A4Y2J0P6-F1
#
_cell.length_a   1.000
_cell.length_b   1.000
_cell.length_c   1.000
_cell.angle_alpha   90.00
_cell.angle_beta   90.00
_cell.angle_gamma   90.00
#
_symmetry.space_group_name_H-M   'P 1'
#
loop_
_entity.id
_entity.type
_entity.pdbx_description
1 polymer ?
#
loop_
_entity_poly.entity_id
_entity_poly.type
_entity_poly.pdbx_seq_one_letter_code
_entity_poly.pdbx_strand_id
1 'polypeptide(L)'
;MFPAPDSPTNYSQFSNNTKDDPPFSGPEVSYVIKNIPSGKAPGLDGIDYLVIKILHGKHPFLLSNFFNKCLNIGHSPFKTGNIVFFLKQGKDPTLPSSFRPISLLPSLGKVLERLLTRSLTFQLEKENYISQNQHGFRAGRSVDTALKNLLGKNRRRSKKIEAFDYSINRYKGSLRQSSPSSDCQGSLRQPLLRKYRKIFTDLLQHRKVSIFTPQG
;
A
#
# COMPACT_ATOMS: atom_id res chain seq x y z
N MET A 1 5.00 -23.82 4.12
CA MET A 1 5.64 -23.87 2.80
C MET A 1 4.64 -23.32 1.80
N PHE A 2 4.92 -22.19 1.15
CA PHE A 2 4.00 -21.60 0.16
C PHE A 2 4.11 -22.38 -1.15
N PRO A 3 3.00 -22.67 -1.85
CA PRO A 3 3.08 -23.28 -3.17
C PRO A 3 3.71 -22.29 -4.15
N ALA A 4 4.59 -22.80 -5.02
CA ALA A 4 5.18 -22.04 -6.12
C ALA A 4 4.09 -21.72 -7.17
N PRO A 5 4.17 -20.58 -7.87
CA PRO A 5 3.28 -20.29 -8.99
C PRO A 5 3.64 -21.20 -10.18
N ASP A 6 2.64 -21.92 -10.69
CA ASP A 6 2.77 -22.76 -11.89
C ASP A 6 3.04 -21.92 -13.15
N SER A 7 4.03 -22.38 -13.92
CA SER A 7 4.43 -22.13 -15.33
C SER A 7 4.05 -20.82 -16.07
N PRO A 8 4.96 -20.28 -16.92
CA PRO A 8 4.77 -19.02 -17.63
C PRO A 8 3.68 -19.13 -18.70
N THR A 9 2.56 -18.43 -18.51
CA THR A 9 1.55 -18.24 -19.56
C THR A 9 2.13 -17.34 -20.65
N ASN A 10 1.93 -17.71 -21.91
CA ASN A 10 2.45 -16.96 -23.06
C ASN A 10 1.63 -15.68 -23.28
N TYR A 11 2.23 -14.51 -23.01
CA TYR A 11 1.55 -13.20 -23.00
C TYR A 11 1.80 -12.35 -24.26
N SER A 12 2.35 -12.91 -25.33
CA SER A 12 2.59 -12.16 -26.57
C SER A 12 1.32 -12.05 -27.41
N GLN A 13 0.40 -11.20 -26.99
CA GLN A 13 -0.62 -10.58 -27.83
C GLN A 13 -1.29 -9.49 -27.01
N PHE A 14 -0.85 -8.23 -27.11
CA PHE A 14 -1.75 -7.06 -27.16
C PHE A 14 -1.01 -5.83 -27.66
N SER A 15 -1.59 -5.24 -28.70
CA SER A 15 -1.16 -4.07 -29.45
C SER A 15 -1.45 -2.75 -28.71
N ASN A 16 -0.73 -1.71 -29.14
CA ASN A 16 -0.77 -0.33 -28.68
C ASN A 16 -2.15 0.32 -28.88
N ASN A 17 -2.89 0.54 -27.78
CA ASN A 17 -3.95 1.53 -27.65
C ASN A 17 -4.17 1.76 -26.14
N THR A 18 -4.25 3.01 -25.67
CA THR A 18 -4.32 3.38 -24.25
C THR A 18 -5.60 2.85 -23.58
N LYS A 19 -5.55 1.60 -23.09
CA LYS A 19 -6.66 0.92 -22.41
C LYS A 19 -6.85 1.50 -20.99
N ASP A 20 -8.10 1.85 -20.67
CA ASP A 20 -8.54 2.16 -19.30
C ASP A 20 -8.09 1.09 -18.29
N ASP A 21 -7.93 1.47 -17.02
CA ASP A 21 -7.58 0.54 -15.94
C ASP A 21 -8.58 -0.62 -15.88
N PRO A 22 -8.11 -1.88 -15.87
CA PRO A 22 -9.01 -3.02 -15.76
C PRO A 22 -9.73 -2.95 -14.40
N PRO A 23 -11.03 -3.28 -14.36
CA PRO A 23 -11.75 -3.38 -13.10
C PRO A 23 -11.17 -4.52 -12.24
N PHE A 24 -11.34 -4.42 -10.93
CA PHE A 24 -11.07 -5.52 -10.02
C PHE A 24 -11.98 -6.71 -10.37
N SER A 25 -11.37 -7.87 -10.59
CA SER A 25 -12.14 -9.08 -10.89
C SER A 25 -12.81 -9.62 -9.61
N GLY A 26 -13.99 -10.24 -9.75
CA GLY A 26 -14.67 -10.89 -8.61
C GLY A 26 -13.79 -11.88 -7.85
N PRO A 27 -13.01 -12.76 -8.53
CA PRO A 27 -12.03 -13.63 -7.88
C PRO A 27 -10.93 -12.89 -7.14
N GLU A 28 -10.43 -11.78 -7.69
CA GLU A 28 -9.42 -10.94 -7.01
C GLU A 28 -9.97 -10.31 -5.73
N VAL A 29 -11.17 -9.73 -5.78
CA VAL A 29 -11.85 -9.16 -4.61
C VAL A 29 -12.09 -10.24 -3.56
N SER A 30 -12.59 -11.40 -3.99
CA SER A 30 -12.81 -12.56 -3.12
C SER A 30 -11.51 -13.03 -2.46
N TYR A 31 -10.42 -13.10 -3.22
CA TYR A 31 -9.11 -13.49 -2.71
C TYR A 31 -8.62 -12.50 -1.66
N VAL A 32 -8.72 -11.18 -1.92
CA VAL A 32 -8.30 -10.16 -0.98
C VAL A 32 -9.10 -10.26 0.32
N ILE A 33 -10.44 -10.34 0.23
CA ILE A 33 -11.32 -10.39 1.40
C ILE A 33 -11.12 -11.66 2.23
N LYS A 34 -10.94 -12.82 1.60
CA LYS A 34 -10.65 -14.07 2.33
C LYS A 34 -9.34 -13.98 3.11
N ASN A 35 -8.34 -13.28 2.56
CA ASN A 35 -6.99 -13.18 3.13
C ASN A 35 -6.74 -11.93 4.00
N ILE A 36 -7.77 -11.13 4.31
CA ILE A 36 -7.61 -10.07 5.33
C ILE A 36 -7.49 -10.69 6.73
N PRO A 37 -6.60 -10.15 7.60
CA PRO A 37 -6.43 -10.67 8.95
C PRO A 37 -7.70 -10.52 9.77
N SER A 38 -7.95 -11.42 10.71
CA SER A 38 -9.03 -11.27 11.70
C SER A 38 -8.53 -10.51 12.94
N GLY A 39 -9.44 -9.95 13.75
CA GLY A 39 -9.10 -9.29 15.01
C GLY A 39 -8.36 -7.95 14.88
N LYS A 40 -8.52 -7.24 13.77
CA LYS A 40 -8.00 -5.87 13.61
C LYS A 40 -9.04 -4.86 14.09
N ALA A 41 -8.56 -3.79 14.74
CA ALA A 41 -9.42 -2.70 15.20
C ALA A 41 -10.16 -2.06 14.01
N PRO A 42 -11.49 -1.85 14.14
CA PRO A 42 -12.30 -1.18 13.13
C PRO A 42 -11.93 0.31 13.02
N GLY A 43 -12.47 0.97 12.00
CA GLY A 43 -12.45 2.43 11.92
C GLY A 43 -13.52 3.05 12.82
N LEU A 44 -13.79 4.35 12.60
CA LEU A 44 -14.85 5.08 13.30
C LEU A 44 -16.26 4.55 13.02
N ASP A 45 -16.43 3.84 11.92
CA ASP A 45 -17.68 3.20 11.50
C ASP A 45 -18.00 1.93 12.29
N GLY A 46 -17.07 1.43 13.12
CA GLY A 46 -17.25 0.19 13.88
C GLY A 46 -17.23 -1.09 13.02
N ILE A 47 -17.05 -0.97 11.71
CA ILE A 47 -17.04 -2.10 10.78
C ILE A 47 -15.65 -2.72 10.78
N ASP A 48 -15.55 -3.95 11.29
CA ASP A 48 -14.30 -4.71 11.31
C ASP A 48 -14.21 -5.67 10.09
N TYR A 49 -13.12 -6.44 10.05
CA TYR A 49 -12.93 -7.42 8.98
C TYR A 49 -13.84 -8.64 9.05
N LEU A 50 -14.39 -8.97 10.23
CA LEU A 50 -15.35 -10.06 10.36
C LEU A 50 -16.65 -9.72 9.62
N VAL A 51 -17.17 -8.52 9.83
CA VAL A 51 -18.39 -8.04 9.15
C VAL A 51 -18.20 -8.04 7.64
N ILE A 52 -17.04 -7.59 7.14
CA ILE A 52 -16.71 -7.58 5.70
C ILE A 52 -16.69 -9.01 5.13
N LYS A 53 -16.10 -9.97 5.84
CA LYS A 53 -16.07 -11.38 5.40
C LYS A 53 -17.47 -11.98 5.35
N ILE A 54 -18.31 -11.71 6.35
CA ILE A 54 -19.71 -12.19 6.40
C ILE A 54 -20.51 -11.58 5.24
N LEU A 55 -20.41 -10.27 5.05
CA LEU A 55 -21.11 -9.55 3.98
C LEU A 55 -20.72 -10.10 2.60
N HIS A 56 -19.43 -10.28 2.36
CA HIS A 56 -18.93 -10.85 1.10
C HIS A 56 -19.38 -12.30 0.90
N GLY A 57 -19.42 -13.10 1.97
CA GLY A 57 -19.88 -14.48 1.92
C GLY A 57 -21.34 -14.60 1.49
N LYS A 58 -22.20 -13.67 1.96
CA LYS A 58 -23.62 -13.61 1.58
C LYS A 58 -23.86 -12.95 0.22
N HIS A 59 -23.09 -11.90 -0.10
CA HIS A 59 -23.27 -11.07 -1.30
C HIS A 59 -21.93 -10.78 -1.99
N PRO A 60 -21.34 -11.76 -2.72
CA PRO A 60 -19.99 -11.63 -3.28
C PRO A 60 -19.83 -10.50 -4.31
N PHE A 61 -20.92 -10.16 -5.03
CA PHE A 61 -20.90 -9.11 -6.04
C PHE A 61 -20.98 -7.69 -5.45
N LEU A 62 -21.53 -7.53 -4.23
CA LEU A 62 -21.81 -6.21 -3.65
C LEU A 62 -20.52 -5.39 -3.49
N LEU A 63 -19.53 -5.97 -2.80
CA LEU A 63 -18.26 -5.29 -2.57
C LEU A 63 -17.44 -5.14 -3.85
N SER A 64 -17.52 -6.12 -4.76
CA SER A 64 -16.87 -6.05 -6.07
C SER A 64 -17.39 -4.85 -6.88
N ASN A 65 -18.72 -4.71 -6.97
CA ASN A 65 -19.36 -3.59 -7.67
C ASN A 65 -19.04 -2.26 -7.00
N PHE A 66 -19.07 -2.23 -5.67
CA PHE A 66 -18.74 -1.04 -4.90
C PHE A 66 -17.29 -0.57 -5.15
N PHE A 67 -16.29 -1.45 -5.02
CA PHE A 67 -14.89 -1.07 -5.23
C PHE A 67 -14.60 -0.68 -6.69
N ASN A 68 -15.23 -1.36 -7.65
CA ASN A 68 -15.13 -0.97 -9.06
C ASN A 68 -15.78 0.39 -9.34
N LYS A 69 -16.86 0.73 -8.64
CA LYS A 69 -17.45 2.08 -8.73
C LYS A 69 -16.50 3.13 -8.15
N CYS A 70 -15.85 2.86 -7.02
CA CYS A 70 -14.80 3.74 -6.48
C CYS A 70 -13.67 3.96 -7.48
N LEU A 71 -13.14 2.89 -8.10
CA LEU A 71 -12.09 2.96 -9.12
C LEU A 71 -12.52 3.79 -10.33
N ASN A 72 -13.73 3.56 -10.85
CA ASN A 72 -14.26 4.27 -12.01
C ASN A 72 -14.49 5.76 -11.75
N ILE A 73 -15.02 6.12 -10.57
CA ILE A 73 -15.16 7.52 -10.15
C ILE A 73 -13.78 8.14 -9.90
N GLY A 74 -12.82 7.33 -9.42
CA GLY A 74 -11.52 7.79 -8.95
C GLY A 74 -11.61 8.42 -7.56
N HIS A 75 -12.52 7.93 -6.71
CA HIS A 75 -12.78 8.48 -5.38
C HIS A 75 -12.96 7.38 -4.34
N SER A 76 -12.33 7.55 -3.17
CA SER A 76 -12.56 6.72 -2.00
C SER A 76 -13.38 7.48 -0.94
N PRO A 77 -14.51 6.94 -0.48
CA PRO A 77 -15.26 7.55 0.63
C PRO A 77 -14.57 7.35 2.00
N PHE A 78 -13.58 6.45 2.09
CA PHE A 78 -12.99 6.00 3.37
C PHE A 78 -11.73 6.77 3.74
N LYS A 79 -11.83 8.09 3.84
CA LYS A 79 -10.67 8.98 4.08
C LYS A 79 -10.54 9.51 5.50
N THR A 80 -11.53 9.26 6.35
CA THR A 80 -11.53 9.72 7.73
C THR A 80 -10.95 8.63 8.63
N GLY A 81 -9.76 8.87 9.19
CA GLY A 81 -9.11 7.93 10.10
C GLY A 81 -9.16 8.40 11.56
N ASN A 82 -9.17 7.45 12.50
CA ASN A 82 -9.00 7.75 13.93
C ASN A 82 -7.51 7.73 14.31
N ILE A 83 -6.98 8.75 14.98
CA ILE A 83 -5.60 8.73 15.47
C ILE A 83 -5.55 8.13 16.87
N VAL A 84 -4.76 7.07 17.01
CA VAL A 84 -4.42 6.45 18.29
C VAL A 84 -2.93 6.61 18.55
N PHE A 85 -2.56 6.99 19.77
CA PHE A 85 -1.17 7.21 20.17
C PHE A 85 -0.60 6.00 20.91
N PHE A 86 0.55 5.50 20.45
CA PHE A 86 1.28 4.42 21.11
C PHE A 86 2.61 4.92 21.67
N LEU A 87 2.85 4.72 22.95
CA LEU A 87 4.12 5.08 23.59
C LEU A 87 5.27 4.22 23.05
N LYS A 88 6.38 4.86 22.68
CA LYS A 88 7.62 4.15 22.33
C LYS A 88 8.19 3.50 23.59
N GLN A 89 8.61 2.24 23.47
CA GLN A 89 9.22 1.51 24.57
C GLN A 89 10.43 2.27 25.15
N GLY A 90 10.47 2.43 26.47
CA GLY A 90 11.55 3.10 27.19
C GLY A 90 11.63 4.62 26.98
N LYS A 91 10.56 5.27 26.51
CA LYS A 91 10.49 6.73 26.35
C LYS A 91 9.54 7.37 27.36
N ASP A 92 9.86 8.61 27.71
CA ASP A 92 9.12 9.41 28.69
C ASP A 92 7.69 9.72 28.22
N PRO A 93 6.64 9.32 28.95
CA PRO A 93 5.24 9.56 28.56
C PRO A 93 4.82 11.04 28.62
N THR A 94 5.61 11.93 29.22
CA THR A 94 5.31 13.37 29.27
C THR A 94 5.64 14.10 27.96
N LEU A 95 6.49 13.51 27.12
CA LEU A 95 6.95 14.12 25.88
C LEU A 95 6.10 13.66 24.68
N PRO A 96 5.51 14.59 23.89
CA PRO A 96 4.74 14.23 22.68
C PRO A 96 5.57 13.42 21.66
N SER A 97 6.88 13.66 21.59
CA SER A 97 7.80 12.95 20.69
C SER A 97 7.99 11.48 21.05
N SER A 98 7.60 11.06 22.27
CA SER A 98 7.63 9.69 22.74
C SER A 98 6.52 8.82 22.16
N PHE A 99 5.48 9.41 21.57
CA PHE A 99 4.37 8.66 20.99
C PHE A 99 4.54 8.42 19.49
N ARG A 100 3.90 7.36 19.00
CA ARG A 100 3.69 7.05 17.58
C ARG A 100 2.21 7.23 17.27
N PRO A 101 1.81 8.27 16.51
CA PRO A 101 0.43 8.36 16.03
C PRO A 101 0.19 7.29 14.97
N ILE A 102 -0.88 6.51 15.14
CA ILE A 102 -1.36 5.52 14.18
C ILE A 102 -2.77 5.93 13.75
N SER A 103 -2.96 6.13 12.44
CA SER A 103 -4.28 6.37 11.87
C SER A 103 -4.98 5.05 11.55
N LEU A 104 -6.14 4.82 12.16
CA LEU A 104 -7.04 3.71 11.91
C LEU A 104 -8.08 4.13 10.88
N LEU A 105 -7.85 3.75 9.63
CA LEU A 105 -8.81 3.93 8.54
C LEU A 105 -9.99 2.93 8.64
N PRO A 106 -11.16 3.26 8.05
CA PRO A 106 -12.27 2.32 7.89
C PRO A 106 -11.81 1.02 7.23
N SER A 107 -12.34 -0.11 7.68
CA SER A 107 -11.88 -1.43 7.23
C SER A 107 -12.10 -1.63 5.73
N LEU A 108 -13.21 -1.13 5.19
CA LEU A 108 -13.48 -1.14 3.74
C LEU A 108 -12.45 -0.29 2.96
N GLY A 109 -12.02 0.84 3.51
CA GLY A 109 -10.96 1.67 2.93
C GLY A 109 -9.63 0.92 2.84
N LYS A 110 -9.27 0.19 3.91
CA LYS A 110 -8.08 -0.67 3.91
C LYS A 110 -8.17 -1.80 2.87
N VAL A 111 -9.36 -2.35 2.61
CA VAL A 111 -9.57 -3.35 1.56
C VAL A 111 -9.36 -2.73 0.18
N LEU A 112 -9.94 -1.55 -0.08
CA LEU A 112 -9.75 -0.83 -1.33
C LEU A 112 -8.27 -0.49 -1.57
N GLU A 113 -7.57 0.03 -0.55
CA GLU A 113 -6.13 0.31 -0.64
C GLU A 113 -5.32 -0.95 -0.92
N ARG A 114 -5.72 -2.11 -0.37
CA ARG A 114 -5.06 -3.40 -0.62
C ARG A 114 -5.27 -3.90 -2.05
N LEU A 115 -6.47 -3.72 -2.61
CA LEU A 115 -6.75 -3.99 -4.03
C LEU A 115 -5.88 -3.12 -4.93
N LEU A 116 -5.91 -1.81 -4.73
CA LEU A 116 -5.10 -0.83 -5.48
C LEU A 116 -3.60 -1.15 -5.39
N THR A 117 -3.09 -1.45 -4.19
CA THR A 117 -1.68 -1.78 -3.97
C THR A 117 -1.31 -3.04 -4.76
N ARG A 118 -2.13 -4.09 -4.70
CA ARG A 118 -1.86 -5.33 -5.41
C ARG A 118 -1.80 -5.11 -6.93
N SER A 119 -2.78 -4.42 -7.50
CA SER A 119 -2.82 -4.16 -8.94
C SER A 119 -1.66 -3.27 -9.39
N LEU A 120 -1.32 -2.24 -8.61
CA LEU A 120 -0.19 -1.35 -8.92
C LEU A 120 1.15 -2.06 -8.80
N THR A 121 1.38 -2.82 -7.73
CA THR A 121 2.62 -3.59 -7.54
C THR A 121 2.80 -4.60 -8.67
N PHE A 122 1.73 -5.31 -9.07
CA PHE A 122 1.79 -6.24 -10.20
C PHE A 122 2.27 -5.55 -11.48
N GLN A 123 1.70 -4.39 -11.82
CA GLN A 123 2.09 -3.64 -13.01
C GLN A 123 3.54 -3.15 -12.92
N LEU A 124 3.96 -2.62 -11.76
CA LEU A 124 5.33 -2.13 -11.56
C LEU A 124 6.37 -3.25 -11.61
N GLU A 125 6.04 -4.45 -11.12
CA GLU A 125 6.93 -5.61 -11.21
C GLU A 125 6.98 -6.18 -12.63
N LYS A 126 5.84 -6.28 -13.32
CA LYS A 126 5.75 -6.75 -14.71
C LYS A 126 6.62 -5.91 -15.64
N GLU A 127 6.58 -4.60 -15.48
CA GLU A 127 7.34 -3.66 -16.31
C GLU A 127 8.77 -3.40 -15.76
N ASN A 128 9.22 -4.12 -14.73
CA ASN A 128 10.54 -3.99 -14.10
C ASN A 128 10.88 -2.58 -13.57
N TYR A 129 9.88 -1.80 -13.14
CA TYR A 129 10.10 -0.46 -12.57
C TYR A 129 10.62 -0.47 -11.13
N ILE A 130 10.51 -1.59 -10.41
CA ILE A 130 11.01 -1.71 -9.03
C ILE A 130 12.46 -2.20 -9.06
N SER A 131 13.37 -1.38 -8.54
CA SER A 131 14.80 -1.70 -8.44
C SER A 131 15.03 -3.06 -7.77
N GLN A 132 15.99 -3.83 -8.29
CA GLN A 132 16.40 -5.11 -7.70
C GLN A 132 17.05 -4.97 -6.33
N ASN A 133 17.51 -3.77 -5.97
CA ASN A 133 18.03 -3.45 -4.64
C ASN A 133 16.95 -2.91 -3.69
N GLN A 134 15.67 -2.82 -4.10
CA GLN A 134 14.58 -2.50 -3.20
C GLN A 134 14.10 -3.76 -2.47
N HIS A 135 14.42 -3.83 -1.18
CA HIS A 135 14.05 -4.97 -0.32
C HIS A 135 12.86 -4.68 0.60
N GLY A 136 12.63 -3.42 0.98
CA GLY A 136 11.50 -3.02 1.80
C GLY A 136 10.19 -3.04 1.01
N PHE A 137 9.11 -3.48 1.66
CA PHE A 137 7.74 -3.49 1.10
C PHE A 137 7.58 -4.26 -0.22
N ARG A 138 8.42 -5.25 -0.49
CA ARG A 138 8.40 -6.07 -1.70
C ARG A 138 8.21 -7.55 -1.36
N ALA A 139 7.30 -8.22 -2.07
CA ALA A 139 7.05 -9.65 -1.87
C ALA A 139 8.33 -10.46 -2.15
N GLY A 140 8.59 -11.48 -1.31
CA GLY A 140 9.80 -12.32 -1.43
C GLY A 140 11.11 -11.63 -1.05
N ARG A 141 11.08 -10.39 -0.56
CA ARG A 141 12.25 -9.67 -0.04
C ARG A 141 12.11 -9.39 1.46
N SER A 142 13.24 -9.39 2.15
CA SER A 142 13.35 -9.14 3.59
C SER A 142 14.68 -8.41 3.91
N VAL A 143 14.84 -8.02 5.17
CA VAL A 143 16.11 -7.49 5.68
C VAL A 143 17.25 -8.50 5.47
N ASP A 144 16.99 -9.80 5.63
CA ASP A 144 18.00 -10.85 5.39
C ASP A 144 18.47 -10.86 3.94
N THR A 145 17.54 -10.72 2.99
CA THR A 145 17.92 -10.65 1.57
C THR A 145 18.73 -9.39 1.25
N ALA A 146 18.45 -8.27 1.93
CA ALA A 146 19.21 -7.03 1.78
C ALA A 146 20.64 -7.22 2.32
N LEU A 147 20.75 -7.80 3.51
CA LEU A 147 22.03 -8.08 4.17
C LEU A 147 22.88 -9.06 3.35
N LYS A 148 22.29 -10.15 2.84
CA LYS A 148 22.99 -11.11 1.96
C LYS A 148 23.50 -10.44 0.69
N ASN A 149 22.70 -9.56 0.06
CA ASN A 149 23.11 -8.81 -1.13
C ASN A 149 24.29 -7.87 -0.81
N LEU A 150 24.21 -7.14 0.30
CA LEU A 150 25.27 -6.25 0.76
C LEU A 150 26.58 -7.01 1.03
N LEU A 151 26.53 -8.06 1.85
CA LEU A 151 27.70 -8.89 2.19
C LEU A 151 28.30 -9.57 0.95
N GLY A 152 27.47 -10.08 0.03
CA GLY A 152 27.90 -10.72 -1.20
C GLY A 152 28.65 -9.77 -2.15
N LYS A 153 28.22 -8.52 -2.26
CA LYS A 153 28.93 -7.47 -3.03
C LYS A 153 30.28 -7.13 -2.40
N ASN A 154 30.35 -7.13 -1.09
CA ASN A 154 31.54 -6.75 -0.33
C ASN A 154 32.63 -7.82 -0.34
N ARG A 155 32.26 -9.11 -0.28
CA ARG A 155 33.24 -10.22 -0.35
C ARG A 155 34.04 -10.26 -1.66
N ARG A 156 33.53 -9.62 -2.72
CA ARG A 156 34.22 -9.50 -4.02
C ARG A 156 35.21 -8.33 -4.09
N ARG A 157 35.22 -7.45 -3.10
CA ARG A 157 36.04 -6.23 -3.06
C ARG A 157 36.81 -6.21 -1.73
N SER A 158 38.03 -6.77 -1.70
CA SER A 158 38.95 -6.69 -0.54
C SER A 158 39.49 -5.27 -0.32
N LYS A 159 38.62 -4.29 -0.10
CA LYS A 159 38.96 -2.89 0.21
C LYS A 159 38.07 -2.36 1.32
N LYS A 160 38.57 -1.35 2.05
CA LYS A 160 37.87 -0.60 3.09
C LYS A 160 36.52 -0.07 2.55
N ILE A 161 35.44 -0.26 3.31
CA ILE A 161 34.08 0.10 2.91
C ILE A 161 33.64 1.30 3.73
N GLU A 162 33.21 2.36 3.03
CA GLU A 162 32.48 3.47 3.61
C GLU A 162 31.00 3.31 3.26
N ALA A 163 30.14 3.33 4.27
CA ALA A 163 28.70 3.22 4.10
C ALA A 163 28.06 4.56 4.46
N PHE A 164 27.24 5.09 3.56
CA PHE A 164 26.38 6.23 3.83
C PHE A 164 25.00 5.72 4.20
N ASP A 165 24.58 5.96 5.43
CA ASP A 165 23.21 5.71 5.88
C ASP A 165 22.40 7.00 5.75
N TYR A 166 21.25 6.92 5.08
CA TYR A 166 20.33 8.04 4.92
C TYR A 166 18.93 7.59 5.35
N SER A 167 18.39 8.27 6.35
CA SER A 167 17.04 8.03 6.86
C SER A 167 16.11 9.16 6.48
N ILE A 168 15.03 8.85 5.77
CA ILE A 168 13.97 9.83 5.49
C ILE A 168 13.12 9.97 6.76
N ASN A 169 13.25 11.11 7.42
CA ASN A 169 12.43 11.43 8.58
C ASN A 169 10.93 11.45 8.23
N ARG A 170 10.16 10.58 8.87
CA ARG A 170 8.69 10.47 8.75
C ARG A 170 8.18 10.33 7.31
N TYR A 171 8.41 9.18 6.66
CA TYR A 171 7.77 8.81 5.39
C TYR A 171 6.23 9.03 5.39
N LYS A 172 5.55 8.80 6.52
CA LYS A 172 4.08 8.95 6.63
C LYS A 172 3.58 10.39 6.87
N GLY A 173 4.41 11.28 7.43
CA GLY A 173 4.01 12.63 7.82
C GLY A 173 4.67 13.75 7.00
N SER A 174 5.75 13.42 6.27
CA SER A 174 6.55 14.37 5.50
C SER A 174 6.33 14.26 3.99
N LEU A 175 5.27 13.57 3.54
CA LEU A 175 4.83 13.69 2.14
C LEU A 175 4.24 15.10 1.96
N ARG A 176 5.12 16.10 1.82
CA ARG A 176 4.72 17.45 1.44
C ARG A 176 4.06 17.33 0.07
N GLN A 177 2.83 17.81 -0.05
CA GLN A 177 2.14 17.99 -1.33
C GLN A 177 2.77 19.17 -2.10
N SER A 178 4.10 19.20 -2.20
CA SER A 178 4.75 20.06 -3.18
C SER A 178 4.46 19.46 -4.54
N SER A 179 3.92 20.28 -5.44
CA SER A 179 3.87 20.06 -6.89
C SER A 179 5.11 19.27 -7.34
N PRO A 180 4.99 18.29 -8.25
CA PRO A 180 6.11 17.43 -8.60
C PRO A 180 7.32 18.29 -8.97
N SER A 181 8.32 18.34 -8.09
CA SER A 181 9.61 18.89 -8.43
C SER A 181 10.12 18.04 -9.58
N SER A 182 10.66 18.72 -10.59
CA SER A 182 11.07 18.24 -11.91
C SER A 182 11.91 16.96 -11.94
N ASP A 183 12.47 16.50 -10.82
CA ASP A 183 13.25 15.26 -10.71
C ASP A 183 12.40 13.98 -10.64
N CYS A 184 11.15 14.05 -10.17
CA CYS A 184 10.25 12.89 -10.16
C CYS A 184 9.50 12.68 -11.49
N GLN A 185 9.66 13.59 -12.45
CA GLN A 185 9.10 13.43 -13.79
C GLN A 185 9.91 12.44 -14.65
N GLY A 186 11.15 12.12 -14.28
CA GLY A 186 12.01 11.20 -15.04
C GLY A 186 11.63 9.72 -14.89
N SER A 187 11.19 9.29 -13.70
CA SER A 187 10.99 7.85 -13.40
C SER A 187 9.54 7.37 -13.50
N LEU A 188 8.56 8.28 -13.58
CA LEU A 188 7.15 7.99 -13.89
C LEU A 188 6.84 8.32 -15.36
N ARG A 189 7.79 8.10 -16.27
CA ARG A 189 7.61 8.29 -17.72
C ARG A 189 6.84 7.13 -18.38
N GLN A 190 5.79 6.62 -17.75
CA GLN A 190 4.75 5.82 -18.38
C GLN A 190 3.41 6.04 -17.65
N PRO A 191 2.26 5.94 -18.35
CA PRO A 191 0.98 6.35 -17.80
C PRO A 191 0.58 5.35 -16.73
N LEU A 192 0.82 5.70 -15.46
CA LEU A 192 0.04 5.15 -14.37
C LEU A 192 -1.41 5.33 -14.80
N LEU A 193 -2.11 4.21 -15.02
CA LEU A 193 -3.37 4.21 -15.76
C LEU A 193 -4.34 5.21 -15.09
N ARG A 194 -5.13 5.91 -15.91
CA ARG A 194 -5.76 7.18 -15.57
C ARG A 194 -6.59 7.10 -14.28
N LYS A 195 -7.27 5.98 -14.04
CA LYS A 195 -8.13 5.76 -12.87
C LYS A 195 -7.30 5.47 -11.61
N TYR A 196 -6.24 4.65 -11.69
CA TYR A 196 -5.32 4.44 -10.56
C TYR A 196 -4.67 5.75 -10.13
N ARG A 197 -4.23 6.58 -11.08
CA ARG A 197 -3.67 7.90 -10.75
C ARG A 197 -4.70 8.77 -10.04
N LYS A 198 -5.94 8.82 -10.56
CA LYS A 198 -7.02 9.63 -9.99
C LYS A 198 -7.36 9.21 -8.56
N ILE A 199 -7.62 7.92 -8.34
CA ILE A 199 -7.98 7.42 -7.00
C ILE A 199 -6.81 7.49 -6.02
N PHE A 200 -5.57 7.33 -6.48
CA PHE A 200 -4.40 7.45 -5.63
C PHE A 200 -4.18 8.90 -5.18
N THR A 201 -4.29 9.86 -6.10
CA THR A 201 -4.28 11.29 -5.77
C THR A 201 -5.41 11.62 -4.79
N ASP A 202 -6.61 11.12 -5.04
CA ASP A 202 -7.76 11.28 -4.17
C ASP A 202 -7.51 10.72 -2.75
N LEU A 203 -6.91 9.53 -2.63
CA LEU A 203 -6.55 8.92 -1.34
C LEU A 203 -5.49 9.73 -0.58
N LEU A 204 -4.57 10.38 -1.27
CA LEU A 204 -3.53 11.21 -0.65
C LEU A 204 -4.02 12.61 -0.27
N GLN A 205 -5.08 13.09 -0.90
CA GLN A 205 -5.65 14.42 -0.67
C GLN A 205 -6.84 14.38 0.28
N HIS A 206 -7.05 15.49 1.00
CA HIS A 206 -8.22 15.72 1.85
C HIS A 206 -8.52 14.60 2.88
N ARG A 207 -7.49 13.87 3.33
CA ARG A 207 -7.65 12.93 4.45
C ARG A 207 -8.00 13.69 5.71
N LYS A 208 -9.08 13.27 6.36
CA LYS A 208 -9.53 13.81 7.64
C LYS A 208 -9.07 12.90 8.75
N VAL A 209 -8.76 13.48 9.90
CA VAL A 209 -8.41 12.72 11.09
C VAL A 209 -9.29 13.16 12.24
N SER A 210 -9.78 12.20 13.00
CA SER A 210 -10.42 12.43 14.29
C SER A 210 -9.44 11.99 15.38
N ILE A 211 -9.37 12.77 16.45
CA ILE A 211 -8.60 12.45 17.65
C ILE A 211 -9.64 12.33 18.78
N PHE A 212 -9.84 11.13 19.32
CA PHE A 212 -10.60 10.98 20.54
C PHE A 212 -9.66 11.20 21.72
N THR A 213 -9.76 12.36 22.34
CA THR A 213 -9.18 12.58 23.67
C THR A 213 -10.09 11.95 24.72
N PRO A 214 -9.57 11.37 25.81
CA PRO A 214 -10.39 10.87 26.93
C PRO A 214 -11.24 11.91 27.66
N GLN A 215 -11.38 13.12 27.11
CA GLN A 215 -12.21 14.20 27.61
C GLN A 215 -13.05 14.73 26.44
N GLY A 216 -14.30 14.29 26.32
CA GLY A 216 -15.34 14.86 25.45
C GLY A 216 -15.23 14.53 23.97
#